data_AF-R5KUH1-F1
#
_entry.id   AF-R5KUH1-F1
#
_cell.length_a   1.000
_cell.length_b   1.000
_cell.length_c   1.000
_cell.angle_alpha   90.00
_cell.angle_beta   90.00
_cell.angle_gamma   90.00
#
_symmetry.space_group_name_H-M   'P 1'
#
loop_
_entity.id
_entity.type
_entity.pdbx_description
1 polymer ?
#
loop_
_entity_poly.entity_id
_entity_poly.type
_entity_poly.pdbx_seq_one_letter_code
_entity_poly.pdbx_strand_id
1 'polypeptide(L)'
;MKKILIIPLLFLLVVITQSCQKKIKACEGMVEEVKGSTSMVVVIGDDGVKFDINDARYTNGAIMVGDSVKVEYVGDLDEKKAKAVIVYLIPKKGNVVNAGYNSNAELKTKPMDSITKKKFDEFVESAKKDR
;
A
#
# COMPACT_ATOMS: atom_id res chain seq x y z
N MET A 1 13.65 5.20 63.10
CA MET A 1 13.29 4.27 62.00
C MET A 1 12.57 4.92 60.80
N LYS A 2 12.27 6.24 60.79
CA LYS A 2 11.58 6.90 59.67
C LYS A 2 12.42 7.07 58.38
N LYS A 3 13.75 7.13 58.49
CA LYS A 3 14.65 7.36 57.35
C LYS A 3 14.85 6.13 56.43
N ILE A 4 14.54 4.93 56.93
CA ILE A 4 14.73 3.66 56.19
C ILE A 4 13.63 3.46 55.14
N LEU A 5 12.43 4.03 55.36
CA LEU A 5 11.29 3.96 54.44
C LEU A 5 11.38 4.94 53.25
N ILE A 6 12.26 5.93 53.32
CA ILE A 6 12.43 6.94 52.26
C ILE A 6 13.20 6.36 51.07
N ILE A 7 14.17 5.48 51.32
CA ILE A 7 15.04 4.88 50.31
C ILE A 7 14.28 4.00 49.31
N PRO A 8 13.40 3.05 49.72
CA PRO A 8 12.63 2.25 48.76
C PRO A 8 11.58 3.09 48.01
N LEU A 9 11.03 4.13 48.62
CA LEU A 9 10.09 5.05 47.97
C LEU A 9 10.76 5.87 46.86
N LEU A 10 12.01 6.30 47.08
CA LEU A 10 12.81 7.01 46.09
C LEU A 10 13.19 6.09 44.92
N PHE A 11 13.53 4.84 45.22
CA PHE A 11 13.84 3.83 44.19
C PHE A 11 12.62 3.50 43.32
N LEU A 12 11.43 3.42 43.93
CA LEU A 12 10.18 3.24 43.20
C LEU A 12 9.93 4.41 42.22
N LEU A 13 10.16 5.66 42.64
CA LEU A 13 10.04 6.85 41.79
C LEU A 13 10.98 6.82 40.57
N VAL A 14 12.22 6.35 40.74
CA VAL A 14 13.18 6.24 39.62
C VAL A 14 12.74 5.20 38.60
N VAL A 15 12.18 4.06 39.04
CA VAL A 15 11.70 2.98 38.15
C VAL A 15 10.52 3.45 37.28
N ILE A 16 9.63 4.29 37.81
CA ILE A 16 8.46 4.78 37.04
C ILE A 16 8.89 5.74 35.91
N THR A 17 9.97 6.50 36.12
CA THR A 17 10.48 7.46 35.11
C THR A 17 11.28 6.82 33.97
N GLN A 18 11.74 5.56 34.12
CA GLN A 18 12.45 4.82 33.08
C GLN A 18 11.55 3.98 32.17
N SER A 19 10.22 4.17 32.22
CA SER A 19 9.33 3.58 31.22
C SER A 19 9.62 4.19 29.85
N CYS A 20 10.59 3.60 29.15
CA CYS A 20 11.01 3.94 27.79
C CYS A 20 9.93 3.42 26.84
N GLN A 21 8.76 4.05 26.87
CA GLN A 21 7.69 3.73 25.94
C GLN A 21 8.15 4.13 24.54
N LYS A 22 8.22 3.17 23.63
CA LYS A 22 8.54 3.45 22.23
C LYS A 22 7.45 4.34 21.66
N LYS A 23 7.79 5.61 21.39
CA LYS A 23 6.86 6.57 20.80
C LYS A 23 6.48 6.12 19.40
N ILE A 24 5.19 6.16 19.10
CA ILE A 24 4.69 6.02 17.74
C ILE A 24 5.08 7.27 16.97
N LYS A 25 5.74 7.09 15.83
CA LYS A 25 6.12 8.14 14.89
C LYS A 25 5.24 8.02 13.65
N ALA A 26 5.20 9.07 12.83
CA ALA A 26 4.46 9.06 11.58
C ALA A 26 5.30 9.64 10.44
N CYS A 27 5.14 9.09 9.24
CA CYS A 27 5.73 9.62 8.01
C CYS A 27 4.74 9.48 6.85
N GLU A 28 4.94 10.28 5.80
CA GLU A 28 4.14 10.24 4.58
C GLU A 28 5.04 9.96 3.40
N GLY A 29 4.55 9.20 2.43
CA GLY A 29 5.31 8.84 1.25
C GLY A 29 4.50 8.08 0.22
N MET A 30 5.18 7.54 -0.77
CA MET A 30 4.58 6.73 -1.83
C MET A 30 5.06 5.30 -1.76
N VAL A 31 4.13 4.35 -1.88
CA VAL A 31 4.45 2.92 -1.91
C VAL A 31 5.17 2.59 -3.20
N GLU A 32 6.40 2.11 -3.12
CA GLU A 32 7.20 1.68 -4.26
C GLU A 32 7.11 0.17 -4.46
N GLU A 33 7.08 -0.60 -3.38
CA GLU A 33 7.04 -2.05 -3.44
C GLU A 33 6.19 -2.64 -2.30
N VAL A 34 5.48 -3.72 -2.59
CA VAL A 34 4.78 -4.54 -1.57
C VAL A 34 5.18 -6.00 -1.79
N LYS A 35 5.92 -6.59 -0.84
CA LYS A 35 6.33 -8.01 -0.88
C LYS A 35 5.38 -8.85 -0.06
N GLY A 36 4.31 -9.30 -0.72
CA GLY A 36 3.26 -10.12 -0.09
C GLY A 36 2.65 -9.38 1.09
N SER A 37 2.42 -10.09 2.20
CA SER A 37 1.85 -9.52 3.44
C SER A 37 2.89 -9.16 4.50
N THR A 38 4.19 -9.20 4.19
CA THR A 38 5.25 -9.14 5.21
C THR A 38 6.03 -7.84 5.20
N SER A 39 6.23 -7.23 4.04
CA SER A 39 6.94 -5.94 3.97
C SER A 39 6.44 -5.04 2.86
N MET A 40 6.55 -3.74 3.08
CA MET A 40 6.35 -2.70 2.06
C MET A 40 7.52 -1.71 2.07
N VAL A 41 7.82 -1.12 0.92
CA VAL A 41 8.80 -0.04 0.77
C VAL A 41 8.05 1.24 0.43
N VAL A 42 8.30 2.28 1.21
CA VAL A 42 7.74 3.62 1.01
C VAL A 42 8.88 4.58 0.73
N VAL A 43 8.78 5.29 -0.39
CA VAL A 43 9.69 6.38 -0.73
C VAL A 43 9.25 7.63 0.03
N ILE A 44 10.16 8.17 0.82
CA ILE A 44 10.00 9.37 1.64
C ILE A 44 11.12 10.33 1.23
N GLY A 45 10.76 11.41 0.52
CA GLY A 45 11.78 12.23 -0.15
C GLY A 45 12.52 11.41 -1.21
N ASP A 46 13.84 11.26 -1.06
CA ASP A 46 14.69 10.49 -1.98
C ASP A 46 15.03 9.08 -1.45
N ASP A 47 14.59 8.73 -0.23
CA ASP A 47 14.97 7.48 0.43
C ASP A 47 13.83 6.46 0.45
N GLY A 48 14.16 5.21 0.11
CA GLY A 48 13.26 4.06 0.21
C GLY A 48 13.31 3.42 1.61
N VAL A 49 12.23 3.54 2.36
CA VAL A 49 12.10 3.01 3.72
C VAL A 49 11.30 1.71 3.71
N LYS A 50 11.92 0.63 4.18
CA LYS A 50 11.26 -0.68 4.31
C LYS A 50 10.57 -0.80 5.67
N PHE A 51 9.29 -1.12 5.65
CA PHE A 51 8.48 -1.41 6.82
C PHE A 51 8.12 -2.89 6.89
N ASP A 52 8.20 -3.47 8.10
CA ASP A 52 7.49 -4.70 8.44
C ASP A 52 6.00 -4.38 8.61
N ILE A 53 5.15 -5.09 7.86
CA ILE A 53 3.70 -4.87 7.81
C ILE A 53 2.88 -6.07 8.30
N ASN A 54 3.51 -7.10 8.88
CA ASN A 54 2.83 -8.33 9.30
C ASN A 54 1.65 -8.06 10.24
N ASP A 55 1.80 -7.09 11.14
CA ASP A 55 0.79 -6.70 12.13
C ASP A 55 0.19 -5.31 11.85
N ALA A 56 0.41 -4.75 10.66
CA ALA A 56 -0.07 -3.42 10.32
C ALA A 56 -1.58 -3.42 10.07
N ARG A 57 -2.27 -2.39 10.57
CA ARG A 57 -3.68 -2.15 10.26
C ARG A 57 -3.80 -1.17 9.10
N TYR A 58 -4.78 -1.39 8.23
CA TYR A 58 -5.04 -0.55 7.07
C TYR A 58 -6.37 0.17 7.23
N THR A 59 -6.42 1.47 6.95
CA THR A 59 -7.66 2.24 7.16
C THR A 59 -8.64 2.14 6.00
N ASN A 60 -8.16 1.97 4.76
CA ASN A 60 -9.00 1.97 3.57
C ASN A 60 -8.46 0.95 2.54
N GLY A 61 -9.11 -0.22 2.48
CA GLY A 61 -8.87 -1.19 1.41
C GLY A 61 -7.46 -1.80 1.37
N ALA A 62 -7.11 -2.33 0.20
CA ALA A 62 -5.78 -2.87 -0.06
C ALA A 62 -4.84 -1.76 -0.53
N ILE A 63 -3.58 -1.84 -0.12
CA ILE A 63 -2.52 -0.93 -0.55
C ILE A 63 -1.83 -1.50 -1.79
N MET A 64 -1.60 -0.65 -2.77
CA MET A 64 -0.91 -0.98 -4.02
C MET A 64 0.30 -0.11 -4.25
N VAL A 65 1.18 -0.57 -5.14
CA VAL A 65 2.31 0.23 -5.64
C VAL A 65 1.79 1.51 -6.31
N GLY A 66 2.41 2.64 -5.99
CA GLY A 66 2.05 3.97 -6.46
C GLY A 66 1.03 4.70 -5.58
N ASP A 67 0.52 4.06 -4.53
CA ASP A 67 -0.37 4.72 -3.57
C ASP A 67 0.39 5.68 -2.66
N SER A 68 -0.22 6.83 -2.39
CA SER A 68 0.25 7.75 -1.35
C SER A 68 -0.27 7.27 -0.01
N VAL A 69 0.60 7.19 0.99
CA VAL A 69 0.28 6.65 2.30
C VAL A 69 0.85 7.50 3.42
N LYS A 70 0.16 7.50 4.55
CA LYS A 70 0.72 7.91 5.84
C LYS A 70 0.94 6.66 6.68
N VAL A 71 2.16 6.44 7.14
CA VAL A 71 2.55 5.28 7.95
C VAL A 71 2.80 5.74 9.38
N GLU A 72 2.05 5.19 10.32
CA GLU A 72 2.39 5.24 11.74
C GLU A 72 3.23 4.02 12.09
N TYR A 73 4.40 4.25 12.68
CA TYR A 73 5.41 3.21 12.90
C TYR A 73 6.09 3.32 14.25
N VAL A 74 6.70 2.21 14.66
CA VAL A 74 7.57 2.13 15.83
C VAL A 74 8.95 1.65 15.39
N GLY A 75 10.00 2.27 15.92
CA GLY A 75 11.39 1.92 15.64
C GLY A 75 12.17 3.05 14.98
N ASP A 76 13.24 2.66 14.30
CA ASP A 76 14.14 3.57 13.61
C ASP A 76 14.12 3.31 12.10
N LEU A 77 14.03 4.38 11.31
CA LEU A 77 14.03 4.32 9.86
C LEU A 77 15.44 4.06 9.33
N ASP A 78 16.45 4.69 9.94
CA ASP A 78 17.84 4.65 9.49
C ASP A 78 18.45 3.26 9.70
N GLU A 79 18.08 2.61 10.82
CA GLU A 79 18.50 1.24 11.11
C GLU A 79 17.68 0.17 10.39
N LYS A 80 16.68 0.55 9.56
CA LYS A 80 15.76 -0.37 8.88
C LYS A 80 15.02 -1.33 9.83
N LYS A 81 14.73 -0.88 11.05
CA LYS A 81 14.00 -1.63 12.09
C LYS A 81 12.62 -1.02 12.35
N ALA A 82 12.02 -0.41 11.32
CA ALA A 82 10.72 0.22 11.41
C ALA A 82 9.60 -0.80 11.21
N LYS A 83 8.70 -0.90 12.19
CA LYS A 83 7.49 -1.71 12.12
C LYS A 83 6.29 -0.80 11.94
N ALA A 84 5.53 -1.00 10.87
CA ALA A 84 4.28 -0.27 10.65
C ALA A 84 3.21 -0.77 11.63
N VAL A 85 2.47 0.17 12.22
CA VAL A 85 1.35 -0.09 13.13
C VAL A 85 0.04 0.22 12.42
N ILE A 86 -0.06 1.38 11.79
CA ILE A 86 -1.22 1.78 10.99
C ILE A 86 -0.74 2.37 9.67
N VAL A 87 -1.32 1.94 8.57
CA VAL A 87 -1.10 2.52 7.25
C VAL A 87 -2.40 3.13 6.75
N TYR A 88 -2.37 4.44 6.60
CA TYR A 88 -3.46 5.24 6.06
C TYR A 88 -3.24 5.41 4.57
N LEU A 89 -4.18 4.90 3.77
CA LEU A 89 -4.22 5.23 2.35
C LEU A 89 -4.68 6.69 2.19
N ILE A 90 -3.90 7.49 1.47
CA ILE A 90 -4.26 8.85 1.06
C ILE A 90 -4.88 8.74 -0.34
N PRO A 91 -6.21 8.75 -0.46
CA PRO A 91 -6.86 8.57 -1.75
C PRO A 91 -6.49 9.73 -2.68
N LYS A 92 -6.06 9.38 -3.90
CA LYS A 92 -5.94 10.36 -4.98
C LYS A 92 -7.33 10.85 -5.34
N LYS A 93 -7.47 12.15 -5.65
CA LYS A 93 -8.74 12.68 -6.20
C LYS A 93 -9.10 11.85 -7.43
N GLY A 94 -10.27 11.23 -7.42
CA GLY A 94 -10.77 10.48 -8.55
C GLY A 94 -10.94 11.42 -9.75
N ASN A 95 -10.44 11.00 -10.90
CA ASN A 95 -10.74 11.69 -12.16
C ASN A 95 -12.04 11.12 -12.71
N VAL A 96 -13.06 11.96 -12.86
CA VAL A 96 -14.26 11.60 -13.63
C VAL A 96 -13.87 11.64 -15.10
N VAL A 97 -13.55 10.48 -15.67
CA VAL A 97 -13.37 10.36 -17.11
C VAL A 97 -14.76 10.29 -17.71
N ASN A 98 -15.19 11.36 -18.37
CA ASN A 98 -16.43 11.35 -19.14
C ASN A 98 -16.14 10.48 -20.37
N ALA A 99 -16.34 9.17 -20.25
CA ALA A 99 -16.29 8.26 -21.37
C ALA A 99 -17.51 8.58 -22.24
N GLY A 100 -17.36 9.57 -23.14
CA GLY A 100 -18.31 9.81 -24.20
C GLY A 100 -18.40 8.53 -25.02
N TYR A 101 -19.39 7.69 -24.70
CA TYR A 101 -19.63 6.46 -25.42
C TYR A 101 -20.15 6.85 -26.82
N ASN A 102 -19.25 6.86 -27.80
CA ASN A 102 -19.63 6.96 -29.19
C ASN A 102 -19.84 5.54 -29.72
N SER A 103 -21.09 5.09 -29.77
CA SER A 103 -21.47 3.79 -30.33
C SER A 103 -21.03 3.60 -31.78
N ASN A 104 -20.74 4.69 -32.49
CA ASN A 104 -20.34 4.71 -33.89
C ASN A 104 -18.82 4.87 -34.06
N ALA A 105 -18.04 4.94 -32.97
CA ALA A 105 -16.59 4.96 -33.08
C ALA A 105 -16.09 3.60 -33.55
N GLU A 106 -15.24 3.61 -34.59
CA GLU A 106 -14.57 2.42 -35.07
C GLU A 106 -13.68 1.85 -33.96
N LEU A 107 -13.91 0.59 -33.59
CA LEU A 107 -13.15 -0.09 -32.55
C LEU A 107 -11.73 -0.34 -33.07
N LYS A 108 -10.73 0.33 -32.48
CA LYS A 108 -9.32 0.04 -32.75
C LYS A 108 -8.92 -1.28 -32.09
N THR A 109 -9.09 -2.38 -32.81
CA THR A 109 -8.67 -3.71 -32.37
C THR A 109 -7.30 -4.06 -32.96
N LYS A 110 -6.60 -5.01 -32.31
CA LYS A 110 -5.38 -5.58 -32.87
C LYS A 110 -5.70 -6.21 -34.24
N PRO A 111 -4.86 -6.03 -35.27
CA PRO A 111 -5.07 -6.69 -36.56
C PRO A 111 -5.15 -8.21 -36.34
N MET A 112 -6.15 -8.82 -36.96
CA MET A 112 -6.37 -10.26 -36.86
C MET A 112 -5.23 -11.01 -37.54
N ASP A 113 -4.70 -12.05 -36.89
CA ASP A 113 -3.70 -12.91 -37.51
C ASP A 113 -4.32 -13.72 -38.66
N SER A 114 -3.48 -14.22 -39.56
CA SER A 114 -3.91 -14.90 -40.78
C SER A 114 -4.71 -16.18 -40.53
N ILE A 115 -4.44 -16.89 -39.43
CA ILE A 115 -5.12 -18.14 -39.07
C ILE A 115 -6.54 -17.81 -38.57
N THR A 116 -6.64 -16.83 -37.67
CA THR A 116 -7.92 -16.36 -37.14
C THR A 116 -8.78 -15.75 -38.24
N LYS A 117 -8.17 -15.01 -39.18
CA LYS A 117 -8.85 -14.48 -40.37
C LYS A 117 -9.50 -15.57 -41.21
N LYS A 118 -8.75 -16.62 -41.53
CA LYS A 118 -9.28 -17.75 -42.30
C LYS A 118 -10.47 -18.41 -41.62
N LYS A 119 -10.39 -18.66 -40.31
CA LYS A 119 -11.51 -19.26 -39.54
C LYS A 119 -12.75 -18.38 -39.51
N PHE A 120 -12.56 -17.06 -39.39
CA PHE A 120 -13.65 -16.10 -39.41
C PHE A 120 -14.33 -16.07 -40.78
N ASP A 121 -13.56 -16.03 -41.86
CA ASP A 121 -14.09 -16.04 -43.23
C ASP A 121 -14.86 -17.34 -43.52
N GLU A 122 -14.32 -18.50 -43.10
CA GLU A 122 -15.01 -19.81 -43.21
C GLU A 122 -16.35 -19.83 -42.44
N PHE A 123 -16.37 -19.27 -41.23
CA PHE A 123 -17.59 -19.16 -40.44
C PHE A 123 -18.64 -18.27 -41.13
N VAL A 124 -18.24 -17.11 -41.64
CA VAL A 124 -19.15 -16.18 -42.33
C VAL A 124 -19.75 -16.84 -43.58
N GLU A 125 -18.94 -17.56 -44.36
CA GLU A 125 -19.42 -18.27 -45.54
C GLU A 125 -20.37 -19.42 -45.19
N SER A 126 -20.11 -20.18 -44.11
CA SER A 126 -21.07 -21.18 -43.62
C SER A 126 -22.40 -20.56 -43.20
N ALA A 127 -22.38 -19.43 -42.50
CA ALA A 127 -23.58 -18.77 -41.99
C ALA A 127 -24.44 -18.15 -43.11
N LYS A 128 -23.84 -17.80 -44.25
CA LYS A 128 -24.56 -17.35 -45.44
C LYS A 128 -25.22 -18.49 -46.21
N LYS A 129 -24.65 -19.70 -46.14
CA LYS A 129 -25.17 -20.87 -46.85
C LYS A 129 -26.44 -21.43 -46.22
N ASP A 130 -26.62 -21.21 -44.92
CA ASP A 130 -27.77 -21.66 -44.15
C ASP A 130 -28.93 -20.63 -44.08
N ARG A 131 -28.88 -19.57 -44.90
CA ARG A 131 -29.96 -18.59 -45.11
C ARG A 131 -30.49 -18.67 -46.54
#